data_AF-A0A6A5A023-F1
#
_entry.id   AF-A0A6A5A023-F1
#
_cell.length_a   1.000
_cell.length_b   1.000
_cell.length_c   1.000
_cell.angle_alpha   90.00
_cell.angle_beta   90.00
_cell.angle_gamma   90.00
#
_symmetry.space_group_name_H-M   'P 1'
#
loop_
_entity.id
_entity.type
_entity.pdbx_description
1 polymer ?
#
loop_
_entity_poly.entity_id
_entity_poly.type
_entity_poly.pdbx_seq_one_letter_code
_entity_poly.pdbx_strand_id
1 'polypeptide(L)'
;MLRLSRFALRHPSPPHSSFRFLHAPQSALQEEGIELGHFRSHRKSDAHFTQQRKVVQEWENPIPHEVYSVEDLNQVRETHRDPKEMHAKVALFAVRTMRTGFDIVSRYKGPGGGMTSTDWIHRCLFLETVAGVPGMVAGMSRHLRSLRTMQRDQGWIHTLLEEAENERMHLLIFMTLKQPGPLFRLLVLGGQGVFFNMFFL
;
A
#
# COMPACT_ATOMS: atom_id res chain seq x y z
N MET A 1 -65.33 26.64 -35.19
CA MET A 1 -65.39 25.33 -35.89
C MET A 1 -64.78 24.28 -34.96
N LEU A 2 -65.59 23.41 -34.37
CA LEU A 2 -65.86 22.03 -34.86
C LEU A 2 -64.61 21.14 -34.70
N ARG A 3 -64.40 20.42 -33.58
CA ARG A 3 -65.17 19.29 -32.99
C ARG A 3 -64.99 18.00 -33.80
N LEU A 4 -64.34 16.98 -33.21
CA LEU A 4 -64.94 15.64 -32.97
C LEU A 4 -63.97 14.68 -32.22
N SER A 5 -64.54 13.92 -31.28
CA SER A 5 -63.84 12.97 -30.39
C SER A 5 -64.24 11.52 -30.70
N ARG A 6 -63.34 10.55 -30.40
CA ARG A 6 -63.55 9.10 -30.15
C ARG A 6 -62.40 8.60 -29.26
N PHE A 7 -62.51 7.77 -28.22
CA PHE A 7 -63.62 6.99 -27.62
C PHE A 7 -64.15 5.83 -28.48
N ALA A 8 -64.01 4.54 -28.12
CA ALA A 8 -63.36 3.86 -26.98
C ALA A 8 -62.77 2.51 -27.47
N LEU A 9 -62.10 1.65 -26.68
CA LEU A 9 -62.69 0.66 -25.75
C LEU A 9 -61.62 -0.04 -24.87
N ARG A 10 -62.06 -0.65 -23.76
CA ARG A 10 -61.29 -1.45 -22.77
C ARG A 10 -60.98 -2.88 -23.32
N HIS A 11 -60.20 -3.82 -22.73
CA HIS A 11 -60.03 -4.23 -21.32
C HIS A 11 -58.75 -5.13 -21.12
N PRO A 12 -58.47 -5.82 -19.98
CA PRO A 12 -57.29 -5.55 -19.12
C PRO A 12 -56.22 -6.69 -18.99
N SER A 13 -55.17 -6.45 -18.19
CA SER A 13 -54.40 -7.48 -17.48
C SER A 13 -54.09 -7.05 -16.01
N PRO A 14 -53.92 -7.98 -15.05
CA PRO A 14 -54.07 -7.70 -13.61
C PRO A 14 -52.76 -7.30 -12.88
N PRO A 15 -52.85 -6.74 -11.66
CA PRO A 15 -51.69 -6.36 -10.86
C PRO A 15 -51.08 -7.56 -10.14
N HIS A 16 -49.76 -7.73 -10.22
CA HIS A 16 -49.05 -8.63 -9.33
C HIS A 16 -48.84 -7.97 -7.96
N SER A 17 -49.80 -8.17 -7.07
CA SER A 17 -49.53 -8.11 -5.64
C SER A 17 -48.64 -9.30 -5.26
N SER A 18 -47.61 -9.03 -4.48
CA SER A 18 -46.88 -10.06 -3.73
C SER A 18 -46.69 -9.58 -2.31
N PHE A 19 -47.73 -9.78 -1.50
CA PHE A 19 -47.54 -9.92 -0.06
C PHE A 19 -46.61 -11.13 0.16
N ARG A 20 -45.34 -10.88 0.47
CA ARG A 20 -44.44 -11.96 0.91
C ARG A 20 -44.87 -12.42 2.30
N PHE A 21 -45.50 -13.59 2.37
CA PHE A 21 -45.63 -14.33 3.61
C PHE A 21 -44.23 -14.66 4.16
N LEU A 22 -44.00 -14.33 5.43
CA LEU A 22 -42.73 -14.51 6.13
C LEU A 22 -42.50 -15.96 6.56
N HIS A 23 -42.23 -16.86 5.61
CA HIS A 23 -41.54 -18.13 5.87
C HIS A 23 -40.72 -18.52 4.64
N ALA A 24 -39.55 -17.91 4.50
CA ALA A 24 -38.56 -18.35 3.52
C ALA A 24 -37.81 -19.58 4.08
N PRO A 25 -37.55 -20.61 3.25
CA PRO A 25 -36.71 -21.74 3.64
C PRO A 25 -35.27 -21.28 3.92
N GLN A 26 -34.47 -22.18 4.50
CA GLN A 26 -33.18 -21.93 5.14
C GLN A 26 -32.11 -21.21 4.29
N SER A 27 -32.31 -21.09 2.97
CA SER A 27 -31.55 -20.20 2.07
C SER A 27 -31.68 -18.70 2.41
N ALA A 28 -32.63 -18.30 3.25
CA ALA A 28 -32.81 -16.92 3.70
C ALA A 28 -31.99 -16.53 4.95
N LEU A 29 -31.30 -17.48 5.60
CA LEU A 29 -30.34 -17.17 6.68
C LEU A 29 -28.97 -16.68 6.14
N GLN A 30 -28.88 -16.46 4.83
CA GLN A 30 -27.69 -15.93 4.15
C GLN A 30 -27.68 -14.38 4.10
N GLU A 31 -28.80 -13.68 4.35
CA GLU A 31 -28.91 -12.23 4.10
C GLU A 31 -28.51 -11.30 5.26
N GLU A 32 -28.68 -11.68 6.54
CA GLU A 32 -28.16 -10.89 7.67
C GLU A 32 -27.63 -11.80 8.80
N GLY A 33 -26.34 -11.66 9.13
CA GLY A 33 -25.65 -12.45 10.15
C GLY A 33 -24.58 -13.37 9.56
N ILE A 34 -23.44 -12.79 9.18
CA ILE A 34 -22.32 -13.52 8.60
C ILE A 34 -21.67 -14.45 9.65
N GLU A 35 -22.05 -15.73 9.67
CA GLU A 35 -21.32 -16.75 10.44
C GLU A 35 -20.11 -17.27 9.63
N LEU A 36 -19.01 -16.50 9.62
CA LEU A 36 -17.69 -16.95 9.15
C LEU A 36 -17.12 -17.98 10.12
N GLY A 37 -17.72 -19.16 10.20
CA GLY A 37 -17.32 -20.30 11.03
C GLY A 37 -15.96 -20.90 10.63
N HIS A 38 -14.89 -20.11 10.81
CA HIS A 38 -13.49 -20.49 10.67
C HIS A 38 -13.11 -21.02 9.27
N PHE A 39 -12.77 -20.08 8.38
CA PHE A 39 -12.16 -20.33 7.05
C PHE A 39 -10.74 -20.93 7.16
N ARG A 40 -10.64 -22.15 7.69
CA ARG A 40 -9.57 -23.08 7.35
C ARG A 40 -10.20 -24.26 6.65
N SER A 41 -9.90 -24.44 5.37
CA SER A 41 -9.93 -25.79 4.81
C SER A 41 -8.91 -26.63 5.58
N HIS A 42 -9.29 -27.84 5.97
CA HIS A 42 -8.37 -28.74 6.66
C HIS A 42 -7.55 -29.48 5.59
N ARG A 43 -6.23 -29.58 5.72
CA ARG A 43 -5.33 -30.12 4.65
C ARG A 43 -5.67 -31.54 4.13
N LYS A 44 -6.64 -32.24 4.73
CA LYS A 44 -7.21 -33.52 4.26
C LYS A 44 -8.55 -33.41 3.50
N SER A 45 -9.35 -32.35 3.66
CA SER A 45 -10.52 -32.10 2.78
C SER A 45 -10.10 -31.76 1.36
N ASP A 46 -8.88 -31.23 1.21
CA ASP A 46 -8.41 -30.62 -0.03
C ASP A 46 -7.84 -31.64 -1.02
N ALA A 47 -7.93 -32.94 -0.73
CA ALA A 47 -7.50 -34.03 -1.62
C ALA A 47 -8.38 -34.18 -2.89
N HIS A 48 -9.56 -33.57 -2.93
CA HIS A 48 -10.34 -33.39 -4.16
C HIS A 48 -10.00 -32.07 -4.88
N PHE A 49 -9.28 -31.16 -4.21
CA PHE A 49 -8.79 -29.88 -4.71
C PHE A 49 -7.28 -29.90 -5.02
N THR A 50 -6.58 -31.02 -4.85
CA THR A 50 -5.14 -31.17 -5.17
C THR A 50 -4.81 -31.11 -6.67
N GLN A 51 -5.82 -30.95 -7.53
CA GLN A 51 -5.64 -30.47 -8.92
C GLN A 51 -5.83 -28.94 -9.06
N GLN A 52 -5.71 -28.17 -7.98
CA GLN A 52 -5.38 -26.76 -8.09
C GLN A 52 -4.02 -26.65 -8.79
N ARG A 53 -4.08 -26.46 -10.12
CA ARG A 53 -3.01 -25.89 -10.93
C ARG A 53 -2.40 -24.76 -10.10
N LYS A 54 -1.07 -24.74 -9.96
CA LYS A 54 -0.36 -23.57 -9.45
C LYS A 54 -0.67 -22.40 -10.39
N VAL A 55 -1.75 -21.68 -10.10
CA VAL A 55 -1.97 -20.34 -10.60
C VAL A 55 -0.87 -19.54 -9.95
N VAL A 56 0.12 -19.15 -10.75
CA VAL A 56 1.00 -18.06 -10.36
C VAL A 56 0.06 -16.86 -10.26
N GLN A 57 -0.34 -16.52 -9.03
CA GLN A 57 -1.05 -15.28 -8.78
C GLN A 57 -0.03 -14.17 -9.02
N GLU A 58 -0.08 -13.62 -10.23
CA GLU A 58 0.49 -12.32 -10.52
C GLU A 58 -0.20 -11.34 -9.58
N TRP A 59 0.57 -10.72 -8.69
CA TRP A 59 0.03 -9.82 -7.69
C TRP A 59 -0.32 -8.50 -8.39
N GLU A 60 -1.60 -8.33 -8.68
CA GLU A 60 -2.14 -7.05 -9.15
C GLU A 60 -2.16 -6.07 -7.97
N ASN A 61 -1.44 -4.97 -8.08
CA ASN A 61 -1.40 -3.94 -7.05
C ASN A 61 -2.80 -3.28 -6.96
N PRO A 62 -3.51 -3.34 -5.81
CA PRO A 62 -4.82 -2.73 -5.67
C PRO A 62 -4.76 -1.19 -5.66
N ILE A 63 -3.57 -0.59 -5.53
CA ILE A 63 -3.36 0.86 -5.57
C ILE A 63 -3.04 1.29 -7.01
N PRO A 64 -3.79 2.26 -7.58
CA PRO A 64 -3.46 2.84 -8.87
C PRO A 64 -2.14 3.62 -8.76
N HIS A 65 -1.15 3.20 -9.54
CA HIS A 65 0.17 3.81 -9.62
C HIS A 65 0.32 4.60 -10.92
N GLU A 66 1.10 5.68 -10.88
CA GLU A 66 1.37 6.49 -12.07
C GLU A 66 2.26 5.70 -13.04
N VAL A 67 1.81 5.55 -14.28
CA VAL A 67 2.59 4.94 -15.36
C VAL A 67 3.44 6.04 -16.00
N TYR A 68 4.66 6.22 -15.49
CA TYR A 68 5.60 7.22 -16.00
C TYR A 68 6.07 6.89 -17.42
N SER A 69 6.09 7.89 -18.31
CA SER A 69 6.74 7.75 -19.61
C SER A 69 8.27 7.82 -19.47
N VAL A 70 9.00 7.26 -20.44
CA VAL A 70 10.47 7.33 -20.45
C VAL A 70 10.93 8.77 -20.65
N GLU A 71 10.15 9.55 -21.39
CA GLU A 71 10.34 10.97 -21.65
C GLU A 71 10.22 11.80 -20.35
N ASP A 72 9.28 11.48 -19.46
CA ASP A 72 9.13 12.14 -18.15
C ASP A 72 10.28 11.76 -17.21
N LEU A 73 10.65 10.48 -17.15
CA LEU A 73 11.77 10.00 -16.32
C LEU A 73 13.09 10.65 -16.72
N ASN A 74 13.34 10.84 -18.02
CA ASN A 74 14.53 11.53 -18.52
C ASN A 74 14.59 13.03 -18.17
N GLN A 75 13.48 13.64 -17.75
CA GLN A 75 13.43 15.03 -17.29
C GLN A 75 13.68 15.18 -15.77
N VAL A 76 13.74 14.07 -15.02
CA VAL A 76 14.05 14.08 -13.59
C VAL A 76 15.48 14.54 -13.37
N ARG A 77 15.63 15.77 -12.86
CA ARG A 77 16.91 16.39 -12.52
C ARG A 77 17.14 16.41 -11.01
N GLU A 78 18.38 16.27 -10.59
CA GLU A 78 18.78 16.53 -9.21
C GLU A 78 18.44 17.99 -8.84
N THR A 79 17.78 18.18 -7.70
CA THR A 79 17.43 19.52 -7.18
C THR A 79 17.85 19.67 -5.73
N HIS A 80 18.18 20.90 -5.33
CA HIS A 80 18.41 21.27 -3.94
C HIS A 80 17.53 22.45 -3.58
N ARG A 81 16.86 22.38 -2.42
CA ARG A 81 16.09 23.48 -1.84
C ARG A 81 16.83 24.02 -0.62
N ASP A 82 17.28 25.27 -0.70
CA ASP A 82 18.04 25.88 0.39
C ASP A 82 17.20 25.97 1.68
N PRO A 83 17.73 25.49 2.83
CA PRO A 83 17.02 25.52 4.09
C PRO A 83 17.01 26.92 4.70
N LYS A 84 15.91 27.65 4.51
CA LYS A 84 15.72 28.99 5.08
C LYS A 84 15.49 28.93 6.60
N GLU A 85 14.57 28.08 7.02
CA GLU A 85 14.07 27.97 8.38
C GLU A 85 14.94 27.07 9.26
N MET A 86 14.91 27.28 10.58
CA MET A 86 15.78 26.55 11.52
C MET A 86 15.53 25.03 11.50
N HIS A 87 14.27 24.58 11.48
CA HIS A 87 13.94 23.17 11.42
C HIS A 87 14.43 22.52 10.10
N ALA A 88 14.37 23.23 8.98
CA ALA A 88 14.91 22.77 7.70
C ALA A 88 16.45 22.64 7.72
N LYS A 89 17.15 23.53 8.45
CA LYS A 89 18.61 23.43 8.66
C LYS A 89 18.96 22.23 9.55
N VAL A 90 18.18 21.96 10.60
CA VAL A 90 18.33 20.77 11.46
C VAL A 90 18.05 19.50 10.67
N ALA A 91 17.00 19.47 9.84
CA ALA A 91 16.71 18.33 8.97
C ALA A 91 17.83 18.08 7.95
N LEU A 92 18.36 19.13 7.30
CA LEU A 92 19.50 18.98 6.39
C LEU A 92 20.76 18.48 7.10
N PHE A 93 21.03 18.96 8.32
CA PHE A 93 22.12 18.46 9.15
C PHE A 93 21.93 16.97 9.47
N ALA A 94 20.75 16.57 9.95
CA ALA A 94 20.43 15.17 10.25
C ALA A 94 20.59 14.26 9.02
N VAL A 95 20.02 14.65 7.86
CA VAL A 95 20.14 13.89 6.60
C VAL A 95 21.60 13.77 6.16
N ARG A 96 22.41 14.84 6.26
CA ARG A 96 23.84 14.79 5.96
C ARG A 96 24.59 13.87 6.91
N THR A 97 24.34 13.95 8.22
CA THR A 97 24.96 13.08 9.23
C THR A 97 24.61 11.61 9.01
N MET A 98 23.33 11.30 8.76
CA MET A 98 22.87 9.94 8.43
C MET A 98 23.53 9.44 7.14
N ARG A 99 23.60 10.27 6.10
CA ARG A 99 24.25 9.92 4.82
C ARG A 99 25.73 9.61 5.01
N THR A 100 26.48 10.46 5.72
CA THR A 100 27.90 10.23 6.01
C THR A 100 28.11 8.98 6.86
N GLY A 101 27.31 8.78 7.92
CA GLY A 101 27.38 7.58 8.76
C GLY A 101 27.09 6.29 7.97
N PHE A 102 26.06 6.29 7.13
CA PHE A 102 25.73 5.16 6.27
C PHE A 102 26.82 4.87 5.23
N ASP A 103 27.37 5.90 4.59
CA ASP A 103 28.46 5.76 3.63
C ASP A 103 29.73 5.17 4.29
N ILE A 104 30.03 5.52 5.54
CA ILE A 104 31.11 4.88 6.32
C ILE A 104 30.80 3.40 6.59
N VAL A 105 29.64 3.10 7.16
CA VAL A 105 29.27 1.72 7.57
C VAL A 105 29.20 0.77 6.37
N SER A 106 28.63 1.22 5.26
CA SER A 106 28.50 0.45 4.02
C SER A 106 29.74 0.51 3.11
N ARG A 107 30.83 1.16 3.56
CA ARG A 107 32.12 1.28 2.85
C ARG A 107 31.99 1.89 1.45
N TYR A 108 31.22 2.96 1.33
CA TYR A 108 31.12 3.75 0.11
C TYR A 108 32.49 4.33 -0.26
N LYS A 109 32.94 4.09 -1.51
CA LYS A 109 34.28 4.45 -1.98
C LYS A 109 34.33 5.76 -2.78
N GLY A 110 33.25 6.53 -2.81
CA GLY A 110 33.15 7.77 -3.59
C GLY A 110 32.86 7.57 -5.09
N PRO A 111 32.65 8.67 -5.84
CA PRO A 111 32.51 8.63 -7.30
C PRO A 111 33.72 7.97 -7.96
N GLY A 112 33.48 6.99 -8.84
CA GLY A 112 34.54 6.21 -9.50
C GLY A 112 35.24 5.17 -8.61
N GLY A 113 34.88 5.05 -7.32
CA GLY A 113 35.59 4.21 -6.34
C GLY A 113 35.50 2.68 -6.51
N GLY A 114 35.08 2.16 -7.67
CA GLY A 114 35.07 0.71 -7.94
C GLY A 114 34.17 -0.11 -7.00
N MET A 115 32.93 0.35 -6.79
CA MET A 115 31.88 -0.46 -6.16
C MET A 115 31.31 -1.47 -7.15
N THR A 116 31.01 -2.68 -6.68
CA THR A 116 30.34 -3.70 -7.50
C THR A 116 28.82 -3.45 -7.52
N SER A 117 28.13 -3.97 -8.54
CA SER A 117 26.66 -3.96 -8.58
C SER A 117 26.03 -4.60 -7.34
N THR A 118 26.72 -5.57 -6.73
CA THR A 118 26.28 -6.22 -5.47
C THR A 118 26.32 -5.26 -4.29
N ASP A 119 27.33 -4.39 -4.20
CA ASP A 119 27.46 -3.40 -3.11
C ASP A 119 26.36 -2.33 -3.22
N TRP A 120 26.03 -1.93 -4.44
CA TRP A 120 24.89 -1.05 -4.71
C TRP A 120 23.56 -1.68 -4.33
N ILE A 121 23.30 -2.93 -4.75
CA ILE A 121 22.07 -3.65 -4.37
C ILE A 121 21.95 -3.76 -2.84
N HIS A 122 23.03 -4.11 -2.11
CA HIS A 122 22.99 -4.14 -0.64
C HIS A 122 22.65 -2.77 -0.03
N ARG A 123 23.15 -1.67 -0.60
CA ARG A 123 22.90 -0.31 -0.10
C ARG A 123 21.45 0.10 -0.33
N CYS A 124 20.93 -0.04 -1.56
CA CYS A 124 19.53 0.27 -1.85
C CYS A 124 18.60 -0.62 -0.99
N LEU A 125 18.82 -1.93 -1.00
CA LEU A 125 18.06 -2.90 -0.19
C LEU A 125 18.00 -2.52 1.29
N PHE A 126 19.07 -1.96 1.88
CA PHE A 126 19.04 -1.49 3.26
C PHE A 126 18.25 -0.19 3.40
N LEU A 127 18.50 0.78 2.51
CA LEU A 127 17.82 2.08 2.53
C LEU A 127 16.30 1.94 2.36
N GLU A 128 15.82 1.09 1.45
CA GLU A 128 14.38 0.86 1.25
C GLU A 128 13.68 0.35 2.53
N THR A 129 14.36 -0.47 3.34
CA THR A 129 13.79 -0.96 4.63
C THR A 129 13.57 0.14 5.67
N VAL A 130 14.22 1.29 5.48
CA VAL A 130 14.09 2.49 6.32
C VAL A 130 13.21 3.55 5.63
N ALA A 131 13.27 3.66 4.29
CA ALA A 131 12.52 4.64 3.50
C ALA A 131 11.00 4.47 3.63
N GLY A 132 10.49 3.25 3.74
CA GLY A 132 9.07 2.99 4.00
C GLY A 132 8.59 3.29 5.44
N VAL A 133 9.48 3.62 6.38
CA VAL A 133 9.12 3.84 7.80
C VAL A 133 8.48 5.22 8.06
N PRO A 134 9.02 6.36 7.59
CA PRO A 134 8.43 7.69 7.78
C PRO A 134 6.96 7.79 7.37
N GLY A 135 6.61 7.35 6.15
CA GLY A 135 5.23 7.42 5.63
C GLY A 135 4.26 6.61 6.50
N MET A 136 4.65 5.40 6.90
CA MET A 136 3.85 4.54 7.77
C MET A 136 3.63 5.16 9.16
N VAL A 137 4.69 5.69 9.79
CA VAL A 137 4.60 6.32 11.12
C VAL A 137 3.80 7.62 11.08
N ALA A 138 4.00 8.45 10.06
CA ALA A 138 3.24 9.68 9.85
C ALA A 138 1.76 9.39 9.56
N GLY A 139 1.46 8.46 8.65
CA GLY A 139 0.10 8.01 8.32
C GLY A 139 -0.64 7.46 9.54
N MET A 140 0.00 6.56 10.30
CA MET A 140 -0.52 6.04 11.57
C MET A 140 -0.80 7.16 12.58
N SER A 141 0.14 8.09 12.76
CA SER A 141 0.00 9.18 13.75
C SER A 141 -1.13 10.14 13.38
N ARG A 142 -1.28 10.45 12.09
CA ARG A 142 -2.40 11.25 11.56
C ARG A 142 -3.73 10.52 11.66
N HIS A 143 -3.76 9.22 11.39
CA HIS A 143 -4.94 8.38 11.56
C HIS A 143 -5.43 8.37 13.01
N LEU A 144 -4.54 8.10 13.98
CA LEU A 144 -4.87 8.14 15.41
C LEU A 144 -5.30 9.54 15.87
N ARG A 145 -4.71 10.61 15.32
CA ARG A 145 -5.16 11.99 15.57
C ARG A 145 -6.56 12.23 15.04
N SER A 146 -6.85 11.87 13.78
CA SER A 146 -8.16 12.00 13.14
C SER A 146 -9.26 11.32 13.96
N LEU A 147 -9.01 10.10 14.42
CA LEU A 147 -9.92 9.36 15.31
C LEU A 147 -10.13 10.06 16.66
N ARG A 148 -9.07 10.54 17.30
CA ARG A 148 -9.17 11.20 18.62
C ARG A 148 -9.83 12.58 18.56
N THR A 149 -9.65 13.34 17.47
CA THR A 149 -10.25 14.67 17.31
C THR A 149 -11.58 14.66 16.57
N MET A 150 -12.02 13.50 16.04
CA MET A 150 -13.23 13.35 15.21
C MET A 150 -13.24 14.30 13.99
N GLN A 151 -12.07 14.52 13.38
CA GLN A 151 -11.89 15.44 12.24
C GLN A 151 -11.42 14.72 10.99
N ARG A 152 -11.79 15.26 9.81
CA ARG A 152 -11.32 14.76 8.53
C ARG A 152 -9.84 15.10 8.32
N ASP A 153 -9.09 14.11 7.86
CA ASP A 153 -7.65 14.23 7.61
C ASP A 153 -7.29 14.93 6.28
N GLN A 154 -8.23 14.99 5.33
CA GLN A 154 -8.07 15.58 3.99
C GLN A 154 -7.07 14.85 3.06
N GLY A 155 -7.05 13.51 3.13
CA GLY A 155 -6.36 12.64 2.15
C GLY A 155 -4.91 12.27 2.50
N TRP A 156 -4.27 12.99 3.43
CA TRP A 156 -2.87 12.80 3.79
C TRP A 156 -2.54 11.38 4.30
N ILE A 157 -3.43 10.72 5.03
CA ILE A 157 -3.24 9.33 5.48
C ILE A 157 -3.07 8.40 4.27
N HIS A 158 -3.86 8.57 3.20
CA HIS A 158 -3.76 7.73 2.01
C HIS A 158 -2.42 7.95 1.32
N THR A 159 -2.08 9.21 0.99
CA THR A 159 -0.81 9.55 0.33
C THR A 159 0.43 9.07 1.11
N LEU A 160 0.42 9.17 2.45
CA LEU A 160 1.55 8.71 3.29
C LEU A 160 1.66 7.18 3.37
N LEU A 161 0.53 6.46 3.29
CA LEU A 161 0.52 4.99 3.23
C LEU A 161 0.88 4.49 1.83
N GLU A 162 0.46 5.21 0.78
CA GLU A 162 0.86 4.98 -0.61
C GLU A 162 2.37 5.19 -0.81
N GLU A 163 2.95 6.25 -0.24
CA GLU A 163 4.41 6.49 -0.21
C GLU A 163 5.14 5.34 0.52
N ALA A 164 4.66 4.92 1.68
CA ALA A 164 5.25 3.79 2.41
C ALA A 164 5.14 2.45 1.65
N GLU A 165 4.06 2.25 0.90
CA GLU A 165 3.88 1.08 0.04
C GLU A 165 4.76 1.15 -1.22
N ASN A 166 5.00 2.34 -1.78
CA ASN A 166 5.93 2.55 -2.89
C ASN A 166 7.35 2.09 -2.53
N GLU A 167 7.89 2.55 -1.40
CA GLU A 167 9.22 2.14 -0.93
C GLU A 167 9.27 0.64 -0.55
N ARG A 168 8.15 0.09 -0.04
CA ARG A 168 8.00 -1.37 0.16
C ARG A 168 8.08 -2.14 -1.16
N MET A 169 7.58 -1.59 -2.26
CA MET A 169 7.69 -2.19 -3.59
C MET A 169 9.12 -2.09 -4.16
N HIS A 170 9.83 -0.97 -3.95
CA HIS A 170 11.27 -0.87 -4.26
C HIS A 170 12.07 -1.99 -3.56
N LEU A 171 11.83 -2.19 -2.25
CA LEU A 171 12.44 -3.26 -1.46
C LEU A 171 12.20 -4.65 -2.06
N LEU A 172 10.94 -4.96 -2.43
CA LEU A 172 10.60 -6.26 -3.01
C LEU A 172 11.27 -6.49 -4.37
N ILE A 173 11.38 -5.46 -5.22
CA ILE A 173 12.11 -5.53 -6.49
C ILE A 173 13.58 -5.88 -6.23
N PHE A 174 14.26 -5.21 -5.31
CA PHE A 174 15.66 -5.54 -4.96
C PHE A 174 15.81 -6.95 -4.39
N MET A 175 14.81 -7.47 -3.66
CA MET A 175 14.82 -8.86 -3.17
C MET A 175 14.70 -9.92 -4.27
N THR A 176 14.17 -9.58 -5.46
CA THR A 176 14.23 -10.47 -6.63
C THR A 176 15.65 -10.59 -7.18
N LEU A 177 16.43 -9.51 -7.11
CA LEU A 177 17.82 -9.47 -7.58
C LEU A 177 18.79 -10.11 -6.58
N LYS A 178 18.56 -9.91 -5.27
CA LYS A 178 19.41 -10.51 -4.23
C LYS A 178 18.68 -10.74 -2.90
N GLN A 179 18.79 -11.97 -2.40
CA GLN A 179 18.29 -12.34 -1.08
C GLN A 179 19.25 -11.92 0.05
N PRO A 180 18.78 -11.19 1.08
CA PRO A 180 19.61 -10.78 2.22
C PRO A 180 19.87 -11.93 3.19
N GLY A 181 21.13 -12.08 3.62
CA GLY A 181 21.55 -13.06 4.62
C GLY A 181 21.15 -12.70 6.06
N PRO A 182 21.31 -13.63 7.03
CA PRO A 182 20.80 -13.46 8.40
C PRO A 182 21.34 -12.22 9.13
N LEU A 183 22.64 -11.92 9.01
CA LEU A 183 23.25 -10.73 9.63
C LEU A 183 22.65 -9.43 9.07
N PHE A 184 22.39 -9.37 7.76
CA PHE A 184 21.76 -8.20 7.14
C PHE A 184 20.34 -8.00 7.66
N ARG A 185 19.56 -9.08 7.81
CA ARG A 185 18.20 -9.03 8.38
C ARG A 185 18.21 -8.56 9.84
N LEU A 186 19.22 -8.94 10.63
CA LEU A 186 19.40 -8.44 12.00
C LEU A 186 19.71 -6.94 12.02
N LEU A 187 20.55 -6.44 11.10
CA LEU A 187 20.83 -5.01 10.95
C LEU A 187 19.59 -4.22 10.52
N VAL A 188 18.76 -4.77 9.61
CA VAL A 188 17.46 -4.18 9.24
C VAL A 188 16.54 -4.10 10.45
N LEU A 189 16.40 -5.16 11.24
CA LEU A 189 15.57 -5.16 12.45
C LEU A 189 16.03 -4.11 13.47
N GLY A 190 17.34 -3.99 13.70
CA GLY A 190 17.91 -2.94 14.56
C GLY A 190 17.67 -1.53 14.00
N GLY A 191 17.86 -1.34 12.70
CA GLY A 191 17.60 -0.07 12.00
C GLY A 191 16.13 0.34 12.11
N GLN A 192 15.20 -0.55 11.77
CA GLN A 192 13.76 -0.31 11.91
C GLN A 192 13.37 -0.01 13.36
N GLY A 193 13.93 -0.72 14.34
CA GLY A 193 13.74 -0.42 15.76
C GLY A 193 14.15 1.01 16.13
N VAL A 194 15.31 1.48 15.67
CA VAL A 194 15.78 2.85 15.92
C VAL A 194 14.93 3.88 15.17
N PHE A 195 14.74 3.72 13.86
CA PHE A 195 14.05 4.71 13.03
C PHE A 195 12.56 4.82 13.35
N PHE A 196 11.86 3.71 13.59
CA PHE A 196 10.45 3.74 13.98
C PHE A 196 10.24 4.55 15.26
N ASN A 197 11.06 4.28 16.30
CA ASN A 197 10.98 5.04 17.56
C ASN A 197 11.41 6.51 17.37
N MET A 198 12.40 6.80 16.53
CA MET A 198 12.84 8.17 16.23
C MET A 198 11.77 9.01 15.51
N PHE A 199 10.97 8.41 14.62
CA PHE A 199 9.89 9.12 13.93
C PHE A 199 8.56 9.16 14.70
N PHE A 200 8.39 8.30 15.71
CA PHE A 200 7.17 8.22 16.52
C PHE A 200 7.16 9.19 17.72
N LEU A 201 8.34 9.59 18.21
CA LEU A 201 8.55 10.49 19.35
C LEU A 201 8.64 11.97 18.93
#